data_AF-A0A1V9FL82-F1
#
_entry.id   AF-A0A1V9FL82-F1
#
_cell.length_a   1.000
_cell.length_b   1.000
_cell.length_c   1.000
_cell.angle_alpha   90.00
_cell.angle_beta   90.00
_cell.angle_gamma   90.00
#
_symmetry.space_group_name_H-M   'P 1'
#
loop_
_entity.id
_entity.type
_entity.pdbx_description
1 polymer ?
#
loop_
_entity_poly.entity_id
_entity_poly.type
_entity_poly.pdbx_seq_one_letter_code
_entity_poly.pdbx_strand_id
1 'polypeptide(L)'
;MTYEEIKPGSTNYFGYLTVMSKYKDVVVTLSKKHPETGETAPAGRTYVIGVLGNKKKWYEIDSQSLNGLSDEDLQKELFKILHPQTHH
;
A
#
# COMPACT_ATOMS: atom_id res chain seq x y z
N MET A 1 -17.74 38.70 -18.83
CA MET A 1 -16.78 38.03 -17.94
C MET A 1 -16.95 36.54 -18.19
N THR A 2 -16.10 36.01 -19.06
CA THR A 2 -16.18 34.66 -19.58
C THR A 2 -15.32 33.79 -18.69
N TYR A 3 -15.90 32.76 -18.08
CA TYR A 3 -15.17 31.83 -17.23
C TYR A 3 -14.30 30.93 -18.11
N GLU A 4 -12.98 31.07 -17.98
CA GLU A 4 -12.04 30.18 -18.65
C GLU A 4 -12.11 28.77 -18.03
N GLU A 5 -12.30 27.81 -18.92
CA GLU A 5 -12.44 26.39 -18.67
C GLU A 5 -11.08 25.80 -18.27
N ILE A 6 -10.86 25.60 -16.97
CA ILE A 6 -9.66 24.92 -16.46
C ILE A 6 -9.81 23.42 -16.74
N LYS A 7 -9.12 22.96 -17.80
CA LYS A 7 -8.96 21.54 -18.12
C LYS A 7 -8.30 20.80 -16.93
N PRO A 8 -8.93 19.76 -16.35
CA PRO A 8 -8.27 18.94 -15.36
C PRO A 8 -7.23 18.07 -16.06
N GLY A 9 -5.97 18.51 -16.00
CA GLY A 9 -4.82 17.69 -16.34
C GLY A 9 -4.73 16.52 -15.36
N SER A 10 -5.02 15.31 -15.87
CA SER A 10 -4.44 14.02 -15.51
C SER A 10 -3.88 13.89 -14.08
N THR A 11 -4.73 14.12 -13.07
CA THR A 11 -4.44 13.59 -11.75
C THR A 11 -4.82 12.12 -11.84
N ASN A 12 -3.82 11.23 -11.93
CA ASN A 12 -4.03 9.79 -11.82
C ASN A 12 -4.59 9.50 -10.42
N TYR A 13 -5.90 9.69 -10.27
CA TYR A 13 -6.70 9.06 -9.25
C TYR A 13 -6.64 7.56 -9.57
N PHE A 14 -5.58 6.89 -9.10
CA PHE A 14 -5.71 5.48 -8.77
C PHE A 14 -6.82 5.44 -7.73
N GLY A 15 -8.01 5.16 -8.24
CA GLY A 15 -9.24 5.17 -7.50
C GLY A 15 -9.03 4.38 -6.23
N TYR A 16 -9.45 4.97 -5.13
CA TYR A 16 -9.78 4.25 -3.92
C TYR A 16 -10.89 3.24 -4.28
N LEU A 17 -10.49 2.12 -4.89
CA LEU A 17 -11.30 0.92 -5.05
C LEU A 17 -11.55 0.46 -3.63
N THR A 18 -12.67 0.93 -3.07
CA THR A 18 -13.21 0.49 -1.79
C THR A 18 -13.85 -0.87 -2.05
N VAL A 19 -13.07 -1.84 -2.50
CA VAL A 19 -13.44 -3.25 -2.44
C VAL A 19 -13.26 -3.62 -0.98
N MET A 20 -14.35 -3.58 -0.23
CA MET A 20 -14.40 -4.07 1.16
C MET A 20 -14.16 -5.58 1.17
N SER A 21 -12.89 -5.95 1.04
CA SER A 21 -12.40 -7.30 1.26
C SER A 21 -12.45 -7.63 2.75
N LYS A 22 -12.53 -8.92 3.10
CA LYS A 22 -12.70 -9.42 4.47
C LYS A 22 -11.59 -9.00 5.45
N TYR A 23 -10.54 -8.33 4.98
CA TYR A 23 -9.41 -7.74 5.73
C TYR A 23 -9.64 -6.28 6.13
N LYS A 24 -10.91 -5.90 6.34
CA LYS A 24 -11.58 -4.59 6.23
C LYS A 24 -10.86 -3.32 6.74
N ASP A 25 -9.76 -3.44 7.46
CA ASP A 25 -9.02 -2.34 8.05
C ASP A 25 -7.53 -2.29 7.66
N VAL A 26 -7.04 -3.22 6.81
CA VAL A 26 -5.65 -3.20 6.32
C VAL A 26 -5.52 -2.34 5.07
N VAL A 27 -4.95 -1.15 5.23
CA VAL A 27 -4.54 -0.30 4.10
C VAL A 27 -3.15 -0.71 3.65
N VAL A 28 -3.03 -1.13 2.39
CA VAL A 28 -1.74 -1.46 1.76
C VAL A 28 -1.27 -0.28 0.95
N THR A 29 0.00 0.10 1.12
CA THR A 29 0.64 1.16 0.37
C THR A 29 2.01 0.68 -0.09
N LEU A 30 2.24 0.71 -1.41
CA LEU A 30 3.53 0.41 -2.00
C LEU A 30 4.35 1.70 -2.08
N SER A 31 5.59 1.66 -1.59
CA SER A 31 6.48 2.81 -1.58
C SER A 31 7.89 2.42 -1.99
N LYS A 32 8.50 3.22 -2.87
CA LYS A 32 9.95 3.13 -3.15
C LYS A 32 10.78 3.88 -2.11
N LYS A 33 10.16 4.38 -1.03
CA LYS A 33 10.82 5.05 0.08
C LYS A 33 10.46 4.36 1.39
N HIS A 34 11.46 4.22 2.24
CA HIS A 34 11.32 3.63 3.55
C HIS A 34 10.36 4.49 4.39
N PRO A 35 9.34 3.90 5.04
CA PRO A 35 8.28 4.64 5.72
C PRO A 35 8.71 5.37 6.99
N GLU A 36 9.83 4.97 7.60
CA GLU A 36 10.37 5.62 8.82
C GLU A 36 11.57 6.52 8.52
N THR A 37 12.58 6.01 7.81
CA THR A 37 13.80 6.79 7.49
C THR A 37 13.64 7.72 6.29
N GLY A 38 12.64 7.50 5.42
CA GLY A 38 12.48 8.25 4.17
C GLY A 38 13.51 7.93 3.09
N GLU A 39 14.42 6.98 3.35
CA GLU A 39 15.45 6.56 2.42
C GLU A 39 14.85 5.87 1.19
N THR A 40 15.55 5.93 0.06
CA THR A 40 15.06 5.27 -1.15
C THR A 40 15.35 3.77 -1.07
N ALA A 41 14.36 2.96 -1.45
CA ALA A 41 14.49 1.51 -1.52
C ALA A 41 15.67 1.15 -2.45
N PRO A 42 16.45 0.12 -2.09
CA PRO A 42 17.48 -0.43 -2.97
C PRO A 42 16.93 -0.76 -4.35
N ALA A 43 17.79 -0.72 -5.38
CA ALA A 43 17.38 -1.01 -6.75
C ALA A 43 16.73 -2.40 -6.84
N GLY A 44 15.52 -2.45 -7.41
CA GLY A 44 14.75 -3.69 -7.52
C GLY A 44 13.90 -4.02 -6.30
N ARG A 45 13.91 -3.22 -5.22
CA ARG A 45 13.10 -3.44 -4.02
C ARG A 45 11.99 -2.40 -3.86
N THR A 46 10.93 -2.80 -3.19
CA THR A 46 9.77 -1.97 -2.87
C THR A 46 9.33 -2.24 -1.43
N TYR A 47 8.98 -1.20 -0.70
CA TYR A 47 8.41 -1.32 0.63
C TYR A 47 6.90 -1.50 0.53
N VAL A 48 6.41 -2.55 1.16
CA VAL A 48 4.98 -2.82 1.34
C VAL A 48 4.62 -2.36 2.74
N ILE A 49 3.80 -1.31 2.82
CA ILE A 49 3.38 -0.69 4.07
C ILE A 49 1.94 -1.11 4.33
N GLY A 50 1.69 -1.72 5.48
CA GLY A 50 0.35 -2.06 5.95
C GLY A 50 -0.02 -1.25 7.18
N VAL A 51 -1.25 -0.74 7.20
CA VAL A 51 -1.83 -0.05 8.37
C VAL A 51 -3.11 -0.77 8.75
N LEU A 52 -3.21 -1.24 10.00
CA LEU A 52 -4.40 -1.85 10.60
C LEU A 52 -4.80 -1.06 11.85
N GLY A 53 -5.84 -0.23 11.73
CA GLY A 53 -6.23 0.70 12.80
C GLY A 53 -5.06 1.62 13.19
N ASN A 54 -4.59 1.53 14.44
CA ASN A 54 -3.43 2.29 14.94
C ASN A 54 -2.08 1.57 14.77
N LYS A 55 -2.07 0.34 14.22
CA LYS A 55 -0.83 -0.43 14.00
C LYS A 55 -0.35 -0.20 12.57
N LYS A 56 0.88 0.27 12.42
CA LYS A 56 1.57 0.37 11.13
C LYS A 56 2.77 -0.57 11.13
N LYS A 57 2.88 -1.37 10.08
CA LYS A 57 4.02 -2.25 9.81
C LYS A 57 4.38 -2.18 8.35
N TRP A 58 5.58 -2.58 8.04
CA TRP A 58 6.08 -2.58 6.68
C TRP A 58 7.11 -3.68 6.53
N TYR A 59 7.28 -4.14 5.30
CA TYR A 59 8.35 -5.06 4.93
C TYR A 59 8.89 -4.70 3.56
N GLU A 60 10.11 -5.16 3.31
CA GLU A 60 10.78 -4.99 2.03
C GLU A 60 10.57 -6.25 1.19
N ILE A 61 10.19 -6.08 -0.07
CA ILE A 61 10.04 -7.17 -1.02
C ILE A 61 10.70 -6.79 -2.34
N ASP A 62 11.19 -7.80 -3.06
CA ASP A 62 11.63 -7.63 -4.43
C ASP A 62 10.47 -7.21 -5.33
N SER A 63 10.70 -6.19 -6.14
CA SER A 63 9.71 -5.61 -7.04
C SER A 63 9.29 -6.60 -8.13
N GLN A 64 10.17 -7.55 -8.46
CA GLN A 64 9.82 -8.66 -9.36
C GLN A 64 8.77 -9.58 -8.74
N SER A 65 8.86 -9.84 -7.43
CA SER A 65 7.87 -10.65 -6.72
C SER A 65 6.51 -9.97 -6.64
N LEU A 66 6.47 -8.62 -6.56
CA LEU A 66 5.21 -7.86 -6.60
C LEU A 66 4.43 -8.07 -7.90
N ASN A 67 5.10 -8.22 -9.04
CA ASN A 67 4.41 -8.45 -10.32
C ASN A 67 3.63 -9.77 -10.35
N GLY A 68 3.99 -10.73 -9.49
CA GLY A 68 3.31 -12.02 -9.37
C GLY A 68 2.30 -12.10 -8.22
N LEU A 69 2.18 -11.05 -7.39
CA LEU A 69 1.31 -11.04 -6.22
C LEU A 69 0.07 -10.21 -6.47
N SER A 70 -1.08 -10.72 -6.04
CA SER A 70 -2.32 -9.95 -6.06
C SER A 70 -2.40 -9.05 -4.83
N ASP A 71 -3.13 -7.93 -4.94
CA ASP A 71 -3.38 -7.04 -3.80
C ASP A 71 -3.98 -7.77 -2.59
N GLU A 72 -4.81 -8.80 -2.84
CA GLU A 72 -5.37 -9.65 -1.79
C GLU A 72 -4.30 -10.45 -1.04
N ASP A 73 -3.27 -10.94 -1.73
CA ASP A 73 -2.17 -11.68 -1.11
C ASP A 73 -1.30 -10.76 -0.28
N LEU A 74 -1.03 -9.55 -0.77
CA LEU A 74 -0.33 -8.51 0.00
C LEU A 74 -1.10 -8.11 1.25
N GLN A 75 -2.43 -7.94 1.13
CA GLN A 75 -3.31 -7.67 2.27
C GLN A 75 -3.28 -8.82 3.29
N LYS A 76 -3.31 -10.09 2.85
CA LYS A 76 -3.23 -11.27 3.73
C LYS A 76 -1.92 -11.32 4.50
N GLU A 77 -0.80 -11.14 3.82
CA GLU A 77 0.52 -11.16 4.45
C GLU A 77 0.67 -10.00 5.45
N LEU A 78 0.29 -8.78 5.08
CA LEU A 78 0.26 -7.65 6.00
C LEU A 78 -0.68 -7.89 7.17
N PHE A 79 -1.85 -8.47 6.94
CA PHE A 79 -2.80 -8.80 8.01
C PHE A 79 -2.18 -9.76 9.01
N LYS A 80 -1.46 -10.81 8.58
CA LYS A 80 -0.73 -11.72 9.48
C LYS A 80 0.33 -10.99 10.30
N ILE A 81 1.08 -10.06 9.69
CA ILE A 81 2.14 -9.30 10.36
C ILE A 81 1.57 -8.29 11.37
N LEU A 82 0.46 -7.62 11.00
CA LEU A 82 -0.20 -6.60 11.81
C LEU A 82 -1.07 -7.18 12.92
N HIS A 83 -1.63 -8.36 12.66
CA HIS A 83 -2.47 -9.13 13.56
C HIS A 83 -1.85 -10.52 13.77
N PRO A 84 -0.68 -10.61 14.42
CA PRO A 84 -0.18 -11.91 14.87
C PRO A 84 -1.24 -12.43 15.84
N GLN A 85 -1.98 -13.45 15.44
CA GLN A 85 -2.80 -14.18 16.40
C GLN A 85 -1.79 -14.88 17.32
N THR A 86 -1.49 -14.23 18.46
CA THR A 86 -0.92 -14.93 19.61
C THR A 86 -1.93 -15.98 20.00
N HIS A 87 -1.78 -17.19 19.46
CA HIS A 87 -2.31 -18.39 20.08
C HIS A 87 -1.64 -18.44 21.47
N HIS A 88 -2.37 -17.98 22.48
CA HIS A 88 -2.07 -18.22 23.88
C HIS A 88 -2.27 -19.70 24.21
#